data_AF-A0AA88JHD4-F1
#
_entry.id   AF-A0AA88JHD4-F1
#
_cell.length_a   1.000
_cell.length_b   1.000
_cell.length_c   1.000
_cell.angle_alpha   90.00
_cell.angle_beta   90.00
_cell.angle_gamma   90.00
#
_symmetry.space_group_name_H-M   'P 1'
#
loop_
_entity.id
_entity.type
_entity.pdbx_description
1 polymer ?
#
loop_
_entity_poly.entity_id
_entity_poly.type
_entity_poly.pdbx_seq_one_letter_code
_entity_poly.pdbx_strand_id
1 'polypeptide(L)'
;MSVTEAVRKFDQLAQLCPHLVPTEDERVRRMLDMFRPEIAVVIDSGEKPPTTVAECVERALRAEYRLAQAKQERAKFFEEKKKKKSQSKQNQGNQLNNQGNRSNPIGNHFNPMSYKYCIN
;
A
#
# COMPACT_ATOMS: atom_id res chain seq x y z
N MET A 1 14.83 -2.25 -2.72
CA MET A 1 15.57 -2.94 -3.77
C MET A 1 14.58 -3.28 -4.86
N SER A 2 14.89 -2.94 -6.11
CA SER A 2 14.07 -3.37 -7.25
C SER A 2 14.27 -4.86 -7.54
N VAL A 3 13.39 -5.46 -8.33
CA VAL A 3 13.55 -6.85 -8.77
C VAL A 3 14.84 -7.02 -9.58
N THR A 4 15.13 -6.09 -10.48
CA THR A 4 16.35 -6.12 -11.32
C THR A 4 17.64 -6.03 -10.51
N GLU A 5 17.66 -5.22 -9.45
CA GLU A 5 18.80 -5.13 -8.53
C GLU A 5 19.00 -6.42 -7.75
N ALA A 6 17.91 -7.04 -7.29
CA ALA A 6 17.94 -8.30 -6.57
C ALA A 6 18.50 -9.41 -7.47
N VAL A 7 17.99 -9.56 -8.71
CA VAL A 7 18.49 -10.55 -9.68
C VAL A 7 19.99 -10.36 -9.94
N ARG A 8 20.43 -9.12 -10.20
CA ARG A 8 21.85 -8.85 -10.46
C ARG A 8 22.74 -9.24 -9.28
N LYS A 9 22.31 -8.95 -8.04
CA LYS A 9 23.04 -9.34 -6.83
C LYS A 9 23.04 -10.85 -6.63
N PHE A 10 21.92 -11.51 -6.94
CA PHE A 10 21.82 -12.95 -6.87
C PHE A 10 22.86 -13.61 -7.78
N ASP A 11 22.90 -13.20 -9.04
CA ASP A 11 23.80 -13.78 -10.04
C ASP A 11 25.27 -13.58 -9.64
N GLN A 12 25.61 -12.41 -9.10
CA GLN A 12 26.94 -12.15 -8.55
C GLN A 12 27.27 -13.09 -7.39
N LEU A 13 26.34 -13.30 -6.44
CA LEU A 13 26.55 -14.21 -5.32
C LEU A 13 26.64 -15.67 -5.76
N ALA A 14 25.79 -16.09 -6.71
CA ALA A 14 25.77 -17.44 -7.25
C ALA A 14 27.07 -17.77 -8.01
N GLN A 15 27.68 -16.79 -8.67
CA GLN A 15 29.00 -16.94 -9.31
C GLN A 15 30.13 -17.08 -8.28
N LEU A 16 30.09 -16.30 -7.20
CA LEU A 16 31.13 -16.34 -6.16
C LEU A 16 31.04 -17.59 -5.29
N CYS A 17 29.83 -18.05 -4.99
CA CYS A 17 29.56 -19.16 -4.08
C CYS A 17 28.59 -20.18 -4.69
N PRO A 18 28.97 -20.87 -5.79
CA PRO A 18 28.06 -21.78 -6.49
C PRO A 18 27.62 -22.97 -5.64
N HIS A 19 28.45 -23.36 -4.66
CA HIS A 19 28.16 -24.45 -3.72
C HIS A 19 27.06 -24.12 -2.69
N LEU A 20 26.69 -22.84 -2.51
CA LEU A 20 25.62 -22.42 -1.60
C LEU A 20 24.22 -22.46 -2.24
N VAL A 21 24.15 -22.58 -3.56
CA VAL A 21 22.92 -22.67 -4.36
C VAL A 21 23.07 -23.72 -5.47
N PRO A 22 23.35 -24.99 -5.09
CA PRO A 22 23.66 -26.04 -6.06
C PRO A 22 22.45 -26.47 -6.90
N THR A 23 21.23 -26.34 -6.36
CA THR A 23 19.99 -26.76 -7.05
C THR A 23 19.13 -25.60 -7.52
N GLU A 24 18.30 -25.84 -8.53
CA GLU A 24 17.34 -24.85 -9.05
C GLU A 24 16.32 -24.43 -7.96
N ASP A 25 15.82 -25.39 -7.19
CA ASP A 25 14.90 -25.16 -6.08
C ASP A 25 15.49 -24.22 -5.01
N GLU A 26 16.75 -24.44 -4.62
CA GLU A 26 17.43 -23.55 -3.68
C GLU A 26 17.65 -22.16 -4.28
N ARG A 27 17.94 -22.07 -5.58
CA ARG A 27 18.06 -20.78 -6.26
C ARG A 27 16.74 -20.02 -6.24
N VAL A 28 15.63 -20.68 -6.55
CA VAL A 28 14.29 -20.09 -6.50
C VAL A 28 13.98 -19.60 -5.09
N ARG A 29 14.18 -20.45 -4.08
CA ARG A 29 13.92 -20.11 -2.67
C ARG A 29 14.75 -18.89 -2.22
N ARG A 30 16.05 -18.89 -2.49
CA ARG A 30 16.94 -17.78 -2.13
C ARG A 30 16.60 -16.49 -2.90
N MET A 31 16.16 -16.60 -4.14
CA MET A 31 15.70 -15.46 -4.93
C MET A 31 14.43 -14.84 -4.30
N LEU A 32 13.47 -15.67 -3.89
CA LEU A 32 12.27 -15.23 -3.18
C LEU A 32 12.61 -14.51 -1.87
N ASP A 33 13.55 -15.06 -1.08
CA ASP A 33 14.03 -14.45 0.17
C ASP A 33 14.65 -13.07 -0.03
N MET A 34 15.22 -12.78 -1.22
CA MET A 34 15.78 -11.46 -1.52
C MET A 34 14.75 -10.44 -1.99
N PHE A 35 13.59 -10.87 -2.48
CA PHE A 35 12.56 -9.96 -2.90
C PHE A 35 11.89 -9.27 -1.71
N ARG A 36 11.27 -8.12 -1.99
CA ARG A 36 10.46 -7.43 -0.98
C ARG A 36 9.27 -8.33 -0.61
N PRO A 37 8.83 -8.35 0.66
CA PRO A 37 7.71 -9.19 1.09
C PRO A 37 6.44 -8.99 0.26
N GLU A 38 6.14 -7.75 -0.13
CA GLU A 38 5.00 -7.41 -0.99
C GLU A 38 5.06 -8.11 -2.36
N ILE A 39 6.25 -8.33 -2.90
CA ILE A 39 6.46 -9.01 -4.18
C ILE A 39 6.43 -10.53 -3.96
N ALA A 40 7.11 -11.04 -2.93
CA ALA A 40 7.13 -12.46 -2.60
C ALA A 40 5.71 -13.02 -2.40
N VAL A 41 4.87 -12.32 -1.64
CA VAL A 41 3.46 -12.69 -1.44
C VAL A 41 2.70 -12.82 -2.76
N VAL A 42 2.94 -11.90 -3.71
CA VAL A 42 2.28 -11.96 -5.03
C VAL A 42 2.77 -13.17 -5.84
N ILE A 43 4.05 -13.47 -5.78
CA ILE A 43 4.63 -14.64 -6.48
C ILE A 43 4.05 -15.95 -5.91
N ASP A 44 3.94 -16.04 -4.59
CA ASP A 44 3.44 -17.22 -3.87
C ASP A 44 1.91 -17.38 -3.95
N SER A 45 1.17 -16.29 -4.17
CA SER A 45 -0.30 -16.31 -4.26
C SER A 45 -0.87 -16.99 -5.52
N GLY A 46 -0.01 -17.47 -6.42
CA GLY A 46 -0.42 -18.23 -7.61
C GLY A 46 -0.87 -19.66 -7.28
N GLU A 47 -1.51 -20.33 -8.24
CA GLU A 47 -1.95 -21.73 -8.10
C GLU A 47 -0.79 -22.69 -7.80
N LYS A 48 0.39 -22.39 -8.34
CA LYS A 48 1.63 -23.14 -8.13
C LYS A 48 2.79 -22.19 -7.86
N PRO A 49 3.69 -22.52 -6.90
CA PRO A 49 4.93 -21.78 -6.72
C PRO A 49 5.80 -21.88 -7.98
N PRO A 50 6.67 -20.88 -8.25
CA PRO A 50 7.60 -20.97 -9.37
C PRO A 50 8.57 -22.14 -9.17
N THR A 51 8.84 -22.90 -10.23
CA THR A 51 9.78 -24.04 -10.17
C THR A 51 11.13 -23.72 -10.81
N THR A 52 11.26 -22.57 -11.45
CA THR A 52 12.50 -22.11 -12.09
C THR A 52 12.80 -20.67 -11.71
N VAL A 53 14.09 -20.30 -11.74
CA VAL A 53 14.50 -18.92 -11.45
C VAL A 53 13.89 -17.95 -12.47
N ALA A 54 13.85 -18.34 -13.75
CA ALA A 54 13.28 -17.51 -14.81
C ALA A 54 11.80 -17.19 -14.56
N GLU A 55 11.00 -18.19 -14.19
CA GLU A 55 9.58 -18.00 -13.86
C GLU A 55 9.42 -17.11 -12.61
N CYS A 56 10.26 -17.32 -11.59
CA CYS A 56 10.27 -16.50 -10.39
C CYS A 56 10.52 -15.02 -10.71
N VAL A 57 11.53 -14.74 -11.55
CA VAL A 57 11.88 -13.38 -11.99
C VAL A 57 10.78 -12.75 -12.84
N GLU A 58 10.19 -13.49 -13.77
CA GLU A 58 9.11 -12.99 -14.61
C GLU A 58 7.89 -12.57 -13.77
N ARG A 59 7.48 -13.43 -12.82
CA ARG A 59 6.39 -13.13 -11.89
C ARG A 59 6.74 -11.92 -11.02
N ALA A 60 7.98 -11.82 -10.54
CA ALA A 60 8.45 -10.70 -9.73
C ALA A 60 8.38 -9.37 -10.49
N LEU A 61 8.83 -9.32 -11.74
CA LEU A 61 8.78 -8.12 -12.58
C LEU A 61 7.33 -7.64 -12.81
N ARG A 62 6.42 -8.57 -13.11
CA ARG A 62 4.98 -8.26 -13.26
C ARG A 62 4.39 -7.72 -11.96
N ALA A 63 4.75 -8.31 -10.81
CA ALA A 63 4.29 -7.86 -9.50
C ALA A 63 4.81 -6.44 -9.18
N GLU A 64 6.10 -6.18 -9.39
CA GLU A 64 6.71 -4.87 -9.18
C GLU A 64 6.02 -3.78 -10.00
N TYR A 65 5.76 -4.05 -11.28
CA TYR A 65 5.03 -3.13 -12.15
C TYR A 65 3.62 -2.83 -11.63
N ARG A 66 2.84 -3.87 -11.28
CA ARG A 66 1.46 -3.69 -10.78
C ARG A 66 1.43 -2.94 -9.45
N LEU A 67 2.34 -3.23 -8.54
CA LEU A 67 2.46 -2.52 -7.26
C LEU A 67 2.82 -1.05 -7.47
N ALA A 68 3.71 -0.74 -8.41
CA ALA A 68 4.06 0.63 -8.76
C ALA A 68 2.85 1.40 -9.31
N GLN A 69 2.07 0.79 -10.19
CA GLN A 69 0.83 1.38 -10.74
C GLN A 69 -0.18 1.66 -9.62
N ALA A 70 -0.48 0.66 -8.79
CA ALA A 70 -1.43 0.82 -7.68
C ALA A 70 -1.01 1.92 -6.69
N LYS A 71 0.31 2.03 -6.42
CA LYS A 71 0.84 3.10 -5.57
C LYS A 71 0.64 4.48 -6.22
N GLN A 72 0.84 4.60 -7.54
CA GLN A 72 0.63 5.85 -8.26
C GLN A 72 -0.84 6.27 -8.27
N GLU A 73 -1.75 5.34 -8.53
CA GLU A 73 -3.20 5.58 -8.49
C GLU A 73 -3.65 6.02 -7.09
N ARG A 74 -3.18 5.33 -6.05
CA ARG A 74 -3.46 5.70 -4.67
C ARG A 74 -2.94 7.10 -4.36
N ALA A 75 -1.72 7.43 -4.77
CA ALA A 75 -1.16 8.77 -4.57
C ALA A 75 -2.02 9.86 -5.25
N LYS A 76 -2.45 9.63 -6.50
CA LYS A 76 -3.35 10.55 -7.22
C LYS A 76 -4.67 10.76 -6.48
N PHE A 77 -5.31 9.67 -6.03
CA PHE A 77 -6.55 9.73 -5.26
C PHE A 77 -6.41 10.53 -3.96
N PHE A 78 -5.31 10.34 -3.22
CA PHE A 78 -5.06 11.09 -1.98
C PHE A 78 -4.82 12.58 -2.24
N GLU A 79 -4.08 12.92 -3.29
CA GLU A 79 -3.85 14.32 -3.69
C GLU A 79 -5.14 15.01 -4.13
N GLU A 80 -5.99 14.34 -4.91
CA GLU A 80 -7.31 14.87 -5.29
C GLU A 80 -8.23 15.08 -4.07
N LYS A 81 -8.26 14.12 -3.15
CA LYS A 81 -9.04 14.23 -1.91
C LYS A 81 -8.55 15.39 -1.04
N LYS A 82 -7.24 15.61 -0.96
CA LYS A 82 -6.64 16.75 -0.24
C LYS A 82 -7.06 18.08 -0.88
N LYS A 83 -6.98 18.19 -2.21
CA LYS A 83 -7.40 19.39 -2.96
C LYS A 83 -8.89 19.71 -2.74
N LYS A 84 -9.78 18.71 -2.81
CA LYS A 84 -11.23 18.87 -2.56
C LYS A 84 -11.51 19.35 -1.13
N LYS A 85 -10.78 18.84 -0.12
CA LYS A 85 -10.94 19.24 1.29
C LYS A 85 -10.42 20.66 1.57
N SER A 86 -9.40 21.12 0.85
CA SER A 86 -8.91 22.50 0.94
C SER A 86 -9.87 23.50 0.28
N GLN A 87 -10.47 23.14 -0.86
CA GLN A 87 -11.46 23.98 -1.54
C GLN A 87 -12.77 24.11 -0.74
N SER A 88 -13.24 23.03 -0.08
CA SER A 88 -14.44 23.12 0.76
C SER A 88 -14.24 24.00 2.00
N LYS A 89 -13.02 24.06 2.57
CA LYS A 89 -12.68 25.00 3.65
C LYS A 89 -12.66 26.46 3.19
N GLN A 90 -12.20 26.75 1.97
CA GLN A 90 -12.26 28.12 1.42
C GLN A 90 -13.71 28.57 1.16
N ASN A 91 -14.59 27.66 0.72
CA ASN A 91 -16.00 27.99 0.48
C ASN A 91 -16.84 28.14 1.76
N GLN A 92 -16.45 27.54 2.89
CA GLN A 92 -17.10 27.80 4.19
C GLN A 92 -16.65 29.13 4.83
N GLY A 93 -15.45 29.63 4.52
CA GLY A 93 -14.97 30.93 5.01
C GLY A 93 -15.75 32.13 4.47
N ASN A 94 -16.37 32.00 3.29
CA ASN A 94 -17.14 33.09 2.67
C ASN A 94 -18.64 33.10 3.01
N GLN A 95 -19.17 32.08 3.69
CA GLN A 95 -20.58 32.07 4.12
C GLN A 95 -20.80 32.54 5.56
N LEU A 96 -19.73 32.73 6.35
CA LEU A 96 -19.84 33.14 7.75
C LEU A 96 -19.94 34.66 7.97
N ASN A 97 -19.78 35.49 6.94
CA ASN A 97 -19.80 36.95 7.06
C ASN A 97 -21.15 37.63 6.81
N ASN A 98 -22.26 36.87 6.68
CA ASN A 98 -23.58 37.47 6.44
C ASN A 98 -24.72 36.92 7.32
N GLN A 99 -24.42 36.21 8.40
CA GLN A 99 -25.44 35.87 9.40
C GLN A 99 -25.27 36.73 10.65
N GLY A 100 -25.91 37.90 10.60
CA GLY A 100 -26.98 38.15 11.55
C GLY A 100 -26.55 38.38 12.98
N ASN A 101 -26.19 39.62 13.25
CA ASN A 101 -26.31 40.31 14.52
C ASN A 101 -27.70 40.07 15.17
N ARG A 102 -27.85 39.11 16.10
CA ARG A 102 -28.91 39.04 17.12
C ARG A 102 -28.44 38.32 18.38
N SER A 103 -27.98 39.08 19.37
CA SER A 103 -28.04 38.77 20.82
C SER A 103 -29.51 38.47 21.20
N ASN A 104 -29.94 37.69 22.20
CA ASN A 104 -29.43 37.32 23.54
C ASN A 104 -30.37 36.17 24.11
N PRO A 105 -30.43 35.77 25.41
CA PRO A 105 -29.82 34.52 25.89
C PRO A 105 -30.73 33.58 26.75
N ILE A 106 -30.14 32.49 27.26
CA ILE A 106 -30.49 31.67 28.48
C ILE A 106 -31.69 30.69 28.41
N GLY A 107 -31.44 29.43 28.81
CA GLY A 107 -32.46 28.53 29.37
C GLY A 107 -32.11 27.04 29.38
N ASN A 108 -31.60 26.55 30.51
CA ASN A 108 -31.13 25.17 30.76
C ASN A 108 -32.17 24.06 30.53
N HIS A 109 -31.73 22.92 29.99
CA HIS A 109 -32.21 21.62 30.48
C HIS A 109 -31.15 20.52 30.33
N PHE A 110 -30.69 20.00 31.47
CA PHE A 110 -29.76 18.88 31.61
C PHE A 110 -30.51 17.77 32.36
N ASN A 111 -30.61 16.55 31.77
CA ASN A 111 -30.26 15.27 32.41
C ASN A 111 -30.55 14.05 31.49
N PRO A 112 -30.00 12.84 31.79
CA PRO A 112 -29.46 11.90 30.81
C PRO A 112 -30.10 10.48 30.95
N MET A 113 -29.78 9.58 30.02
CA MET A 113 -29.69 8.09 30.13
C MET A 113 -29.90 7.52 28.72
N SER A 114 -28.85 7.02 28.04
CA SER A 114 -28.26 5.66 28.11
C SER A 114 -29.14 4.57 27.47
N TYR A 115 -28.47 3.53 26.93
CA TYR A 115 -28.92 2.36 26.15
C TYR A 115 -28.86 2.54 24.62
N LYS A 116 -28.24 1.66 23.82
CA LYS A 116 -27.61 0.35 24.04
C LYS A 116 -26.69 0.05 22.83
N TYR A 117 -25.55 -0.59 23.08
CA TYR A 117 -24.83 -1.38 22.07
C TYR A 117 -25.72 -2.53 21.59
N CYS A 118 -25.74 -2.80 20.27
CA CYS A 118 -25.91 -4.13 19.70
C CYS A 118 -25.27 -4.17 18.31
N ILE A 119 -24.17 -4.92 18.23
CA ILE A 119 -23.59 -5.48 17.02
C ILE A 119 -24.45 -6.70 16.66
N ASN A 120 -24.75 -6.88 15.37
CA ASN A 120 -24.87 -8.20 14.74
C ASN A 120 -24.02 -8.18 13.48
#